data_AF-A0A929UYV0-F1
#
_entry.id   AF-A0A929UYV0-F1
#
_cell.length_a   1.000
_cell.length_b   1.000
_cell.length_c   1.000
_cell.angle_alpha   90.00
_cell.angle_beta   90.00
_cell.angle_gamma   90.00
#
_symmetry.space_group_name_H-M   'P 1'
#
loop_
_entity.id
_entity.type
_entity.pdbx_description
1 polymer ?
#
loop_
_entity_poly.entity_id
_entity_poly.type
_entity_poly.pdbx_seq_one_letter_code
_entity_poly.pdbx_strand_id
1 'polypeptide(L)'
;LEVEKMYSKEQIITMYLNESPYGGRRNGVESAAQAYFKKSAKDLTLGESALLASIPNNPTLLSPYNTAYNKSLIERQHKTLDVMVKMGYITEEQAKAAKEEKVLESIQPESSRYTDIKAPHFVLEVKRQLEEKYGVKTMRAGGFTIKTSLDLKAQEYAEKAVTNGSA
;
A
#
# COMPACT_ATOMS: atom_id res chain seq x y z
N LEU A 1 -22.50 -9.76 -14.78
CA LEU A 1 -23.69 -10.62 -14.78
C LEU A 1 -23.55 -11.81 -13.84
N GLU A 2 -22.61 -12.75 -14.00
CA GLU A 2 -22.47 -13.88 -13.04
C GLU A 2 -21.98 -13.46 -11.64
N VAL A 3 -21.05 -12.51 -11.54
CA VAL A 3 -20.54 -12.01 -10.24
C VAL A 3 -21.63 -11.30 -9.41
N GLU A 4 -22.47 -10.49 -10.06
CA GLU A 4 -23.59 -9.77 -9.41
C GLU A 4 -24.76 -10.69 -9.00
N LYS A 5 -24.82 -11.91 -9.54
CA LYS A 5 -25.79 -12.94 -9.09
C LYS A 5 -25.34 -13.64 -7.81
N MET A 6 -24.04 -13.66 -7.53
CA MET A 6 -23.45 -14.39 -6.39
C MET A 6 -23.04 -13.48 -5.23
N TYR A 7 -22.76 -12.21 -5.50
CA TYR A 7 -22.25 -11.24 -4.53
C TYR A 7 -23.05 -9.95 -4.55
N SER A 8 -23.26 -9.38 -3.36
CA SER A 8 -23.81 -8.03 -3.18
C SER A 8 -22.88 -6.95 -3.76
N LYS A 9 -23.41 -5.77 -4.05
CA LYS A 9 -22.61 -4.63 -4.54
C LYS A 9 -21.50 -4.27 -3.55
N GLU A 10 -21.80 -4.33 -2.27
CA GLU A 10 -20.88 -4.08 -1.17
C GLU A 10 -19.72 -5.09 -1.20
N GLN A 11 -20.02 -6.38 -1.37
CA GLN A 11 -18.97 -7.40 -1.50
C GLN A 11 -18.10 -7.20 -2.75
N ILE A 12 -18.73 -6.83 -3.88
CA ILE A 12 -18.00 -6.58 -5.14
C ILE A 12 -17.04 -5.41 -4.97
N ILE A 13 -17.50 -4.29 -4.38
CA ILE A 13 -16.63 -3.13 -4.17
C ILE A 13 -15.55 -3.42 -3.12
N THR A 14 -15.85 -4.16 -2.06
CA THR A 14 -14.85 -4.57 -1.07
C THR A 14 -13.76 -5.43 -1.72
N MET A 15 -14.12 -6.42 -2.54
CA MET A 15 -13.14 -7.23 -3.26
C MET A 15 -12.29 -6.37 -4.20
N TYR A 16 -12.92 -5.46 -4.95
CA TYR A 16 -12.20 -4.53 -5.83
C TYR A 16 -11.21 -3.66 -5.05
N LEU A 17 -11.63 -3.07 -3.94
CA LEU A 17 -10.80 -2.20 -3.11
C LEU A 17 -9.65 -2.93 -2.43
N ASN A 18 -9.75 -4.25 -2.20
CA ASN A 18 -8.68 -5.04 -1.60
C ASN A 18 -7.66 -5.57 -2.63
N GLU A 19 -8.08 -5.77 -3.89
CA GLU A 19 -7.24 -6.40 -4.90
C GLU A 19 -6.66 -5.41 -5.94
N SER A 20 -7.25 -4.22 -6.05
CA SER A 20 -6.84 -3.25 -7.08
C SER A 20 -5.35 -2.90 -6.98
N PRO A 21 -4.63 -2.85 -8.11
CA PRO A 21 -3.22 -2.48 -8.12
C PRO A 21 -3.05 -0.96 -7.98
N TYR A 22 -2.16 -0.55 -7.07
CA TYR A 22 -1.81 0.86 -6.84
C TYR A 22 -0.34 1.16 -7.19
N GLY A 23 0.28 0.34 -8.04
CA GLY A 23 1.65 0.52 -8.52
C GLY A 23 2.67 -0.26 -7.69
N GLY A 24 3.64 -0.88 -8.35
CA GLY A 24 4.57 -1.81 -7.71
C GLY A 24 3.85 -3.05 -7.14
N ARG A 25 4.17 -3.43 -5.91
CA ARG A 25 3.57 -4.59 -5.20
C ARG A 25 2.49 -4.19 -4.18
N ARG A 26 1.83 -3.05 -4.38
CA ARG A 26 0.80 -2.49 -3.50
C ARG A 26 -0.57 -2.83 -4.07
N ASN A 27 -1.17 -3.90 -3.57
CA ASN A 27 -2.54 -4.29 -3.92
C ASN A 27 -3.47 -3.91 -2.77
N GLY A 28 -4.58 -3.28 -3.12
CA GLY A 28 -5.57 -2.82 -2.17
C GLY A 28 -5.34 -1.40 -1.65
N VAL A 29 -6.46 -0.70 -1.44
CA VAL A 29 -6.48 0.71 -1.06
C VAL A 29 -5.85 0.95 0.31
N GLU A 30 -6.07 0.06 1.28
CA GLU A 30 -5.44 0.14 2.61
C GLU A 30 -3.91 -0.01 2.50
N SER A 31 -3.43 -0.98 1.71
CA SER A 31 -2.00 -1.15 1.50
C SER A 31 -1.38 0.08 0.82
N ALA A 32 -2.10 0.71 -0.11
CA ALA A 32 -1.65 1.92 -0.78
C ALA A 32 -1.63 3.12 0.17
N ALA A 33 -2.67 3.31 0.98
CA ALA A 33 -2.77 4.39 1.97
C ALA A 33 -1.63 4.32 3.00
N GLN A 34 -1.34 3.12 3.51
CA GLN A 34 -0.24 2.89 4.44
C GLN A 34 1.12 3.15 3.79
N ALA A 35 1.32 2.67 2.55
CA ALA A 35 2.58 2.85 1.86
C ALA A 35 2.86 4.31 1.48
N TYR A 36 1.85 5.01 0.94
CA TYR A 36 2.03 6.35 0.40
C TYR A 36 1.87 7.44 1.46
N PHE A 37 1.01 7.26 2.46
CA PHE A 37 0.68 8.32 3.42
C PHE A 37 0.91 7.93 4.88
N LYS A 38 1.25 6.66 5.18
CA LYS A 38 1.29 6.12 6.56
C LYS A 38 -0.03 6.36 7.33
N LYS A 39 -1.15 6.26 6.61
CA LYS A 39 -2.50 6.43 7.14
C LYS A 39 -3.33 5.20 6.83
N SER A 40 -4.36 4.96 7.64
CA SER A 40 -5.43 4.05 7.22
C SER A 40 -6.25 4.71 6.11
N ALA A 41 -6.81 3.91 5.20
CA ALA A 41 -7.61 4.41 4.08
C ALA A 41 -8.81 5.25 4.54
N LYS A 42 -9.36 4.98 5.73
CA LYS A 42 -10.46 5.75 6.32
C LYS A 42 -10.05 7.15 6.81
N ASP A 43 -8.76 7.38 7.04
CA ASP A 43 -8.21 8.61 7.61
C ASP A 43 -7.60 9.53 6.52
N LEU A 44 -7.78 9.16 5.23
CA LEU A 44 -7.30 9.94 4.10
C LEU A 44 -8.11 11.22 3.92
N THR A 45 -7.44 12.29 3.49
CA THR A 45 -8.11 13.50 3.03
C THR A 45 -8.85 13.24 1.71
N LEU A 46 -9.71 14.18 1.30
CA LEU A 46 -10.37 14.12 0.00
C LEU A 46 -9.33 14.16 -1.15
N GLY A 47 -8.29 14.98 -1.03
CA GLY A 47 -7.21 15.07 -2.01
C GLY A 47 -6.41 13.77 -2.14
N GLU A 48 -6.03 13.18 -1.00
CA GLU A 48 -5.34 11.89 -0.94
C GLU A 48 -6.19 10.74 -1.50
N SER A 49 -7.48 10.71 -1.14
CA SER A 49 -8.43 9.71 -1.64
C SER A 49 -8.60 9.79 -3.16
N ALA A 50 -8.76 11.00 -3.70
CA ALA A 50 -8.87 11.22 -5.14
C ALA A 50 -7.57 10.88 -5.89
N LEU A 51 -6.41 11.08 -5.26
CA LEU A 51 -5.12 10.66 -5.81
C LEU A 51 -5.06 9.13 -5.92
N LEU A 52 -5.36 8.39 -4.84
CA LEU A 52 -5.36 6.93 -4.86
C LEU A 52 -6.35 6.38 -5.87
N ALA A 53 -7.57 6.91 -5.92
CA ALA A 53 -8.59 6.49 -6.89
C ALA A 53 -8.15 6.66 -8.36
N SER A 54 -7.17 7.53 -8.62
CA SER A 54 -6.65 7.79 -9.96
C SER A 54 -5.63 6.74 -10.42
N ILE A 55 -4.98 6.03 -9.49
CA ILE A 55 -3.85 5.12 -9.76
C ILE A 55 -4.27 3.83 -10.50
N PRO A 56 -5.34 3.10 -10.09
CA PRO A 56 -5.67 1.79 -10.67
C PRO A 56 -5.89 1.80 -12.18
N ASN A 57 -6.17 2.96 -12.79
CA ASN A 57 -6.32 3.06 -14.24
C ASN A 57 -5.02 2.77 -15.01
N ASN A 58 -3.88 3.18 -14.46
CA ASN A 58 -2.57 2.81 -15.00
C ASN A 58 -1.55 2.77 -13.85
N PRO A 59 -1.54 1.68 -13.07
CA PRO A 59 -0.84 1.63 -11.79
C PRO A 59 0.67 1.84 -11.90
N THR A 60 1.27 1.39 -12.99
CA THR A 60 2.71 1.55 -13.23
C THR A 60 3.07 2.99 -13.56
N LEU A 61 2.33 3.63 -14.48
CA LEU A 61 2.62 5.01 -14.87
C LEU A 61 2.22 6.00 -13.78
N LEU A 62 1.05 5.80 -13.17
CA LEU A 62 0.46 6.73 -12.21
C LEU A 62 0.88 6.45 -10.75
N SER A 63 1.90 5.63 -10.54
CA SER A 63 2.51 5.48 -9.22
C SER A 63 3.13 6.82 -8.77
N PRO A 64 2.89 7.30 -7.53
CA PRO A 64 3.53 8.50 -6.99
C PRO A 64 5.07 8.45 -6.95
N TYR A 65 5.65 7.25 -7.00
CA TYR A 65 7.11 7.05 -7.09
C TYR A 65 7.66 7.19 -8.51
N ASN A 66 6.80 7.22 -9.52
CA ASN A 66 7.19 7.52 -10.89
C ASN A 66 7.12 9.04 -11.11
N THR A 67 8.15 9.75 -10.64
CA THR A 67 8.19 11.21 -10.61
C THR A 67 8.00 11.86 -11.99
N ALA A 68 8.38 11.18 -13.07
CA ALA A 68 8.17 11.63 -14.45
C ALA A 68 6.68 11.78 -14.82
N TYR A 69 5.78 11.08 -14.13
CA TYR A 69 4.34 11.08 -14.38
C TYR A 69 3.52 11.76 -13.28
N ASN A 70 4.17 12.41 -12.30
CA ASN A 70 3.49 13.10 -11.21
C ASN A 70 2.50 14.17 -11.70
N LYS A 71 2.83 14.87 -12.79
CA LYS A 71 1.92 15.83 -13.43
C LYS A 71 0.65 15.14 -13.92
N SER A 72 0.79 14.03 -14.65
CA SER A 72 -0.35 13.26 -15.17
C SER A 72 -1.19 12.64 -14.05
N LEU A 73 -0.57 12.23 -12.95
CA LEU A 73 -1.27 11.75 -11.76
C LEU A 73 -2.13 12.86 -11.14
N ILE A 74 -1.60 14.07 -10.98
CA ILE A 74 -2.34 15.21 -10.43
C ILE A 74 -3.46 15.67 -11.36
N GLU A 75 -3.22 15.74 -12.67
CA GLU A 75 -4.27 16.03 -13.66
C GLU A 75 -5.44 15.03 -13.54
N ARG A 76 -5.11 13.76 -13.28
CA ARG A 76 -6.13 12.74 -13.10
C ARG A 76 -6.85 12.86 -11.75
N GLN A 77 -6.14 13.20 -10.67
CA GLN A 77 -6.72 13.51 -9.37
C GLN A 77 -7.72 14.68 -9.47
N HIS A 78 -7.37 15.75 -10.18
CA HIS A 78 -8.27 16.87 -10.46
C HIS A 78 -9.52 16.43 -11.22
N LYS A 79 -9.36 15.60 -12.26
CA LYS A 79 -10.49 15.05 -13.03
C LYS A 79 -11.40 14.18 -12.16
N THR A 80 -10.85 13.39 -11.25
CA THR A 80 -11.62 12.59 -10.29
C THR A 80 -12.46 13.49 -9.40
N LEU A 81 -11.89 14.58 -8.85
CA LEU A 81 -12.63 15.56 -8.06
C LEU A 81 -13.73 16.24 -8.87
N ASP A 82 -13.48 16.61 -10.14
CA ASP A 82 -14.50 17.19 -11.02
C ASP A 82 -15.66 16.24 -11.28
N VAL A 83 -15.39 14.95 -11.42
CA VAL A 83 -16.43 13.93 -11.56
C VAL A 83 -17.23 13.81 -10.26
N MET A 84 -16.59 13.84 -9.10
CA MET A 84 -17.28 13.80 -7.80
C MET A 84 -18.23 14.99 -7.60
N VAL A 85 -17.83 16.20 -8.02
CA VAL A 85 -18.72 17.38 -8.05
C VAL A 85 -19.91 17.15 -8.97
N LYS A 86 -19.67 16.71 -10.21
CA LYS A 86 -20.74 16.46 -11.19
C LYS A 86 -21.74 15.40 -10.74
N MET A 87 -21.29 14.43 -9.94
CA MET A 87 -22.12 13.39 -9.36
C MET A 87 -22.79 13.80 -8.03
N GLY A 88 -22.49 14.99 -7.51
CA GLY A 88 -23.07 15.52 -6.27
C GLY A 88 -22.51 14.90 -4.99
N TYR A 89 -21.33 14.26 -5.03
CA TYR A 89 -20.70 13.70 -3.83
C TYR A 89 -19.96 14.74 -2.99
N ILE A 90 -19.50 15.83 -3.61
CA ILE A 90 -18.79 16.94 -2.97
C ILE A 90 -19.22 18.28 -3.59
N THR A 91 -18.98 19.39 -2.89
CA THR A 91 -19.22 20.75 -3.44
C THR A 91 -18.03 21.24 -4.27
N GLU A 92 -18.25 22.30 -5.06
CA GLU A 92 -17.18 22.96 -5.82
C GLU A 92 -16.08 23.51 -4.91
N GLU A 93 -16.44 24.04 -3.73
CA GLU A 93 -15.49 24.56 -2.74
C GLU A 93 -14.64 23.45 -2.15
N GLN A 94 -15.23 22.30 -1.83
CA GLN A 94 -14.51 21.11 -1.36
C GLN A 94 -13.53 20.60 -2.42
N ALA A 95 -13.97 20.54 -3.68
CA ALA A 95 -13.10 20.15 -4.78
C ALA A 95 -11.95 21.15 -4.96
N LYS A 96 -12.22 22.45 -4.90
CA LYS A 96 -11.18 23.49 -4.99
C LYS A 96 -10.14 23.33 -3.87
N ALA A 97 -10.58 23.20 -2.62
CA ALA A 97 -9.69 22.99 -1.48
C ALA A 97 -8.84 21.72 -1.64
N ALA A 98 -9.42 20.62 -2.12
CA ALA A 98 -8.70 19.36 -2.35
C ALA A 98 -7.70 19.41 -3.52
N LYS A 99 -7.90 20.29 -4.52
CA LYS A 99 -6.94 20.52 -5.61
C LYS A 99 -5.77 21.42 -5.19
N GLU A 100 -5.98 22.29 -4.20
CA GLU A 100 -4.93 23.14 -3.63
C GLU A 100 -4.04 22.36 -2.64
N GLU A 101 -4.53 21.22 -2.14
CA GLU A 101 -3.76 20.31 -1.30
C GLU A 101 -2.54 19.77 -2.05
N LYS A 102 -1.35 19.95 -1.47
CA LYS A 102 -0.09 19.47 -2.04
C LYS A 102 0.15 18.00 -1.75
N VAL A 103 -0.75 17.14 -2.23
CA VAL A 103 -0.77 15.71 -1.89
C VAL A 103 0.57 15.01 -2.14
N LEU A 104 1.28 15.35 -3.23
CA LEU A 104 2.58 14.75 -3.56
C LEU A 104 3.67 15.05 -2.53
N GLU A 105 3.60 16.17 -1.81
CA GLU A 105 4.58 16.51 -0.77
C GLU A 105 4.39 15.64 0.50
N SER A 106 3.20 15.05 0.68
CA SER A 106 2.91 14.14 1.80
C SER A 106 3.32 12.68 1.54
N ILE A 107 3.72 12.37 0.28
CA ILE A 107 4.09 11.02 -0.12
C ILE A 107 5.34 10.58 0.64
N GLN A 108 5.19 9.47 1.36
CA GLN A 108 6.27 8.85 2.11
C GLN A 108 7.31 8.28 1.14
N PRO A 109 8.63 8.43 1.43
CA PRO A 109 9.68 7.85 0.60
C PRO A 109 9.45 6.37 0.32
N GLU A 110 9.81 5.90 -0.88
CA GLU A 110 9.68 4.48 -1.20
C GLU A 110 10.65 3.67 -0.32
N SER A 111 10.12 3.03 0.71
CA SER A 111 10.90 2.15 1.58
C SER A 111 11.05 0.79 0.91
N SER A 112 12.27 0.24 0.91
CA SER A 112 12.47 -1.17 0.61
C SER A 112 11.79 -2.01 1.69
N ARG A 113 11.26 -3.16 1.29
CA ARG A 113 10.71 -4.14 2.24
C ARG A 113 11.78 -4.70 3.21
N TYR A 114 13.06 -4.39 2.98
CA TYR A 114 14.19 -4.82 3.80
C TYR A 114 14.85 -3.69 4.60
N THR A 115 14.54 -2.42 4.34
CA THR A 115 15.28 -1.29 4.96
C THR A 115 15.10 -1.21 6.48
N ASP A 116 14.00 -1.72 7.02
CA ASP A 116 13.68 -1.67 8.46
C ASP A 116 13.48 -3.05 9.11
N ILE A 117 13.85 -4.14 8.42
CA ILE A 117 13.74 -5.49 9.02
C ILE A 117 14.81 -5.65 10.09
N LYS A 118 14.36 -5.79 11.35
CA LYS A 118 15.22 -6.24 12.45
C LYS A 118 15.46 -7.74 12.33
N ALA A 119 16.71 -8.18 12.50
CA ALA A 119 17.13 -9.57 12.38
C ALA A 119 16.73 -10.24 11.04
N PRO A 120 17.19 -9.71 9.89
CA PRO A 120 16.74 -10.15 8.57
C PRO A 120 16.95 -11.64 8.32
N HIS A 121 18.04 -12.22 8.80
CA HIS A 121 18.31 -13.66 8.68
C HIS A 121 17.28 -14.51 9.42
N PHE A 122 16.93 -14.13 10.65
CA PHE A 122 15.90 -14.82 11.43
C PHE A 122 14.53 -14.73 10.76
N VAL A 123 14.16 -13.54 10.27
CA VAL A 123 12.89 -13.32 9.57
C VAL A 123 12.79 -14.18 8.31
N LEU A 124 13.87 -14.27 7.52
CA LEU A 124 13.91 -15.11 6.33
C LEU A 124 13.82 -16.61 6.67
N GLU A 125 14.46 -17.04 7.76
CA GLU A 125 14.40 -18.44 8.19
C GLU A 125 13.00 -18.82 8.71
N VAL A 126 12.37 -17.96 9.53
CA VAL A 126 10.97 -18.17 9.95
C VAL A 126 10.06 -18.24 8.73
N LYS A 127 10.24 -17.35 7.75
CA LYS A 127 9.48 -17.39 6.51
C LYS A 127 9.67 -18.73 5.78
N ARG A 128 10.91 -19.22 5.66
CA ARG A 128 11.22 -20.51 5.03
C ARG A 128 10.50 -21.66 5.74
N GLN A 129 10.56 -21.71 7.08
CA GLN A 129 9.88 -22.74 7.88
C GLN A 129 8.36 -22.72 7.72
N LEU A 130 7.76 -21.53 7.67
CA LEU A 130 6.32 -21.39 7.45
C LEU A 130 5.89 -21.78 6.03
N GLU A 131 6.69 -21.43 5.02
CA GLU A 131 6.45 -21.84 3.64
C GLU A 131 6.57 -23.37 3.47
N GLU A 132 7.50 -24.01 4.18
CA GLU A 132 7.66 -25.47 4.22
C GLU A 132 6.46 -26.15 4.91
N LYS A 133 5.98 -25.59 6.03
CA LYS A 133 4.90 -26.17 6.83
C LYS A 133 3.50 -25.95 6.26
N TYR A 134 3.23 -24.75 5.74
CA TYR A 134 1.88 -24.33 5.33
C TYR A 134 1.74 -24.15 3.81
N GLY A 135 2.83 -24.31 3.08
CA GLY A 135 2.90 -24.14 1.64
C GLY A 135 3.09 -22.69 1.22
N VAL A 136 3.91 -22.50 0.18
CA VAL A 136 4.24 -21.19 -0.40
C VAL A 136 2.99 -20.41 -0.81
N LYS A 137 1.99 -21.09 -1.39
CA LYS A 137 0.76 -20.43 -1.86
C LYS A 137 -0.02 -19.81 -0.69
N THR A 138 -0.18 -20.54 0.40
CA THR A 138 -0.85 -20.08 1.63
C THR A 138 -0.09 -18.90 2.22
N MET A 139 1.22 -19.03 2.40
CA MET A 139 2.03 -17.96 3.00
C MET A 139 2.08 -16.69 2.16
N ARG A 140 1.97 -16.81 0.83
CA ARG A 140 1.90 -15.66 -0.09
C ARG A 140 0.53 -15.00 -0.16
N ALA A 141 -0.55 -15.72 0.17
CA ALA A 141 -1.89 -15.11 0.27
C ALA A 141 -1.96 -14.04 1.37
N GLY A 142 -1.05 -14.10 2.35
CA GLY A 142 -0.92 -13.07 3.38
C GLY A 142 -2.01 -13.13 4.44
N GLY A 143 -2.20 -12.03 5.17
CA GLY A 143 -3.20 -11.92 6.24
C GLY A 143 -2.79 -12.51 7.60
N PHE A 144 -1.58 -13.04 7.73
CA PHE A 144 -1.08 -13.61 8.98
C PHE A 144 -0.34 -12.60 9.84
N THR A 145 -0.67 -12.55 11.14
CA THR A 145 0.20 -11.98 12.16
C THR A 145 1.04 -13.11 12.76
N ILE A 146 2.36 -13.07 12.54
CA ILE A 146 3.29 -14.10 13.00
C ILE A 146 3.97 -13.63 14.27
N LYS A 147 3.74 -14.34 15.38
CA LYS A 147 4.48 -14.15 16.64
C LYS A 147 5.57 -15.21 16.74
N THR A 148 6.81 -14.80 16.98
CA THR A 148 7.97 -15.69 17.04
C THR A 148 8.61 -15.67 18.42
N SER A 149 9.59 -16.56 18.63
CA SER A 149 10.43 -16.62 19.83
C SER A 149 11.66 -15.70 19.77
N LEU A 150 11.71 -14.76 18.83
CA LEU A 150 12.88 -13.90 18.62
C LEU A 150 13.16 -13.06 19.87
N ASP A 151 14.35 -13.24 20.46
CA ASP A 151 14.94 -12.27 21.37
C ASP A 151 15.85 -11.34 20.56
N LEU A 152 15.41 -10.10 20.38
CA LEU A 152 16.13 -9.10 19.59
C LEU A 152 17.52 -8.79 20.16
N LYS A 153 17.67 -8.74 21.48
CA LYS A 153 18.97 -8.41 22.10
C LYS A 153 19.96 -9.54 21.89
N ALA A 154 19.53 -10.78 22.12
CA ALA A 154 20.38 -11.95 21.92
C ALA A 154 20.83 -12.08 20.45
N GLN A 155 19.91 -11.82 19.50
CA GLN A 155 20.21 -11.86 18.07
C GLN A 155 21.22 -10.78 17.66
N GLU A 156 21.10 -9.55 18.17
CA GLU A 156 22.09 -8.49 17.90
C GLU A 156 23.49 -8.85 18.41
N TYR A 157 23.60 -9.49 19.58
CA TYR A 157 24.90 -9.97 20.09
C TYR A 157 25.49 -11.07 19.20
N ALA A 158 24.67 -12.02 18.74
CA ALA A 158 25.12 -13.09 17.86
C ALA A 158 25.58 -12.55 16.49
N GLU A 159 24.84 -11.63 15.89
CA GLU A 159 25.21 -11.00 14.61
C GLU A 159 26.51 -10.21 14.72
N LYS A 160 26.71 -9.45 15.81
CA LYS A 160 27.98 -8.76 16.10
C LYS A 160 29.14 -9.74 16.28
N ALA A 161 28.94 -10.84 16.99
CA ALA A 161 29.98 -11.85 17.21
C ALA A 161 30.43 -12.52 15.89
N VAL A 162 29.48 -12.85 15.00
CA VAL A 162 29.79 -13.41 13.67
C VAL A 162 30.51 -12.38 12.79
N THR A 163 30.06 -11.13 12.82
CA THR A 163 30.67 -10.05 12.02
C THR A 163 32.10 -9.75 12.48
N ASN A 164 32.35 -9.72 13.79
CA ASN A 164 33.67 -9.45 14.36
C ASN A 164 34.63 -10.66 14.31
N GLY A 165 34.10 -11.89 14.25
CA GLY A 165 34.89 -13.13 14.15
C GLY A 165 35.25 -13.53 12.72
N SER A 166 34.83 -12.76 11.72
CA SER A 166 35.12 -13.00 10.30
C SER A 166 36.32 -12.19 9.76
N ALA A 167 37.18 -11.69 10.66
CA ALA A 167 38.43 -10.99 10.34
C ALA A 167 39.65 -11.89 10.52
#